data_AF-A0A812NXV0-F1
#
_entry.id   AF-A0A812NXV0-F1
#
_cell.length_a   1.000
_cell.length_b   1.000
_cell.length_c   1.000
_cell.angle_alpha   90.00
_cell.angle_beta   90.00
_cell.angle_gamma   90.00
#
_symmetry.space_group_name_H-M   'P 1'
#
loop_
_entity.id
_entity.type
_entity.pdbx_description
1 polymer ?
#
loop_
_entity_poly.entity_id
_entity_poly.type
_entity_poly.pdbx_seq_one_letter_code
_entity_poly.pdbx_strand_id
1 'polypeptide(L)'
;FNSTLSGLAVGRCWDRATLLLEEMRQGPITPNVISYNTTISSFVDWEGDFWPYALECLELMRLDELQPDLVSFNTALRAAGARGAWQASLALME
;
A
#
# COMPACT_ATOMS: atom_id res chain seq x y z
N PHE A 1 -16.35 5.10 -1.30
CA PHE A 1 -14.88 5.17 -1.12
C PHE A 1 -14.17 3.91 -1.57
N ASN A 2 -14.57 2.69 -1.17
CA ASN A 2 -13.92 1.46 -1.69
C ASN A 2 -13.99 1.32 -3.23
N SER A 3 -15.05 1.84 -3.88
CA SER A 3 -15.22 1.80 -5.34
C SER A 3 -14.27 2.74 -6.10
N THR A 4 -13.92 3.89 -5.51
CA THR A 4 -12.98 4.83 -6.13
C THR A 4 -11.55 4.35 -5.97
N LEU A 5 -11.21 3.75 -4.82
CA LEU A 5 -9.93 3.08 -4.58
C LEU A 5 -9.68 1.95 -5.59
N SER A 6 -10.63 1.02 -5.75
CA SER A 6 -10.49 -0.07 -6.73
C SER A 6 -10.26 0.44 -8.16
N GLY A 7 -10.92 1.54 -8.55
CA GLY A 7 -10.66 2.20 -9.84
C GLY A 7 -9.28 2.85 -9.96
N LEU A 8 -8.71 3.35 -8.86
CA LEU A 8 -7.36 3.92 -8.80
C LEU A 8 -6.25 2.85 -8.88
N ALA A 9 -6.49 1.66 -8.32
CA ALA A 9 -5.59 0.51 -8.50
C ALA A 9 -5.48 0.13 -9.99
N VAL A 10 -6.62 0.13 -10.70
CA VAL A 10 -6.66 -0.14 -12.15
C VAL A 10 -6.04 1.01 -12.95
N GLY A 11 -6.16 2.24 -12.46
CA GLY A 11 -5.61 3.44 -13.09
C GLY A 11 -4.12 3.71 -12.86
N ARG A 12 -3.44 2.94 -11.97
CA ARG A 12 -2.01 3.11 -11.61
C ARG A 12 -1.65 4.53 -11.17
N CYS A 13 -2.60 5.27 -10.60
CA CYS A 13 -2.38 6.62 -10.09
C CYS A 13 -2.03 6.58 -8.61
N TRP A 14 -0.77 6.29 -8.31
CA TRP A 14 -0.29 6.20 -6.93
C TRP A 14 -0.51 7.50 -6.15
N ASP A 15 -0.28 8.66 -6.77
CA ASP A 15 -0.47 9.98 -6.14
C ASP A 15 -1.88 10.17 -5.58
N ARG A 16 -2.89 9.71 -6.33
CA ARG A 16 -4.29 9.80 -5.92
C ARG A 16 -4.64 8.78 -4.86
N ALA A 17 -4.04 7.59 -4.92
CA ALA A 17 -4.27 6.55 -3.93
C ALA A 17 -3.68 6.94 -2.56
N THR A 18 -2.50 7.55 -2.53
CA THR A 18 -1.90 8.10 -1.30
C THR A 18 -2.68 9.29 -0.76
N LEU A 19 -3.04 10.26 -1.60
CA LEU A 19 -3.89 11.40 -1.19
C LEU A 19 -5.20 10.94 -0.56
N LEU A 20 -5.87 9.96 -1.17
CA LEU A 20 -7.14 9.46 -0.66
C LEU A 20 -6.98 8.71 0.66
N LEU A 21 -5.88 7.94 0.81
CA LEU A 21 -5.56 7.27 2.06
C LEU A 21 -5.32 8.30 3.18
N GLU A 22 -4.62 9.38 2.88
CA GLU A 22 -4.33 10.46 3.82
C GLU A 22 -5.60 11.25 4.20
N GLU A 23 -6.47 11.55 3.22
CA GLU A 23 -7.79 12.14 3.46
C GLU A 23 -8.67 11.24 4.35
N MET A 24 -8.61 9.92 4.18
CA MET A 24 -9.32 8.98 5.06
C MET A 24 -8.75 9.06 6.49
N ARG A 25 -7.42 9.05 6.65
CA ARG A 25 -6.77 9.14 7.97
C ARG A 25 -7.03 10.46 8.70
N GLN A 26 -7.09 11.59 7.97
CA GLN A 26 -7.37 12.90 8.54
C GLN A 26 -8.86 13.22 8.67
N GLY A 27 -9.71 12.46 7.97
CA GLY A 27 -11.15 12.62 7.96
C GLY A 27 -11.88 11.73 8.99
N PRO A 28 -13.22 11.74 8.97
CA PRO A 28 -14.03 10.89 9.83
C PRO A 28 -14.09 9.42 9.36
N ILE A 29 -13.37 9.05 8.30
CA ILE A 29 -13.48 7.75 7.63
C ILE A 29 -12.20 6.95 7.86
N THR A 30 -12.25 5.95 8.74
CA THR A 30 -11.08 5.09 8.99
C THR A 30 -10.71 4.29 7.73
N PRO A 31 -9.44 4.33 7.28
CA PRO A 31 -8.96 3.43 6.25
C PRO A 31 -9.14 1.97 6.69
N ASN A 32 -9.28 1.07 5.73
CA ASN A 32 -9.40 -0.37 5.97
C ASN A 32 -8.32 -1.13 5.20
N VAL A 33 -8.23 -2.45 5.42
CA VAL A 33 -7.27 -3.33 4.73
C VAL A 33 -7.33 -3.17 3.21
N ILE A 34 -8.53 -3.02 2.64
CA ILE A 34 -8.72 -2.84 1.20
C ILE A 34 -8.10 -1.52 0.73
N SER A 35 -8.23 -0.44 1.50
CA SER A 35 -7.70 0.88 1.16
C SER A 35 -6.18 0.86 1.08
N TYR A 36 -5.53 0.27 2.07
CA TYR A 36 -4.09 0.09 2.08
C TYR A 36 -3.61 -0.84 0.95
N ASN A 37 -4.25 -1.99 0.75
CA ASN A 37 -3.90 -2.91 -0.33
C ASN A 37 -4.02 -2.27 -1.71
N THR A 38 -5.03 -1.43 -1.90
CA THR A 38 -5.21 -0.67 -3.14
C THR A 38 -4.05 0.31 -3.35
N THR A 39 -3.68 1.07 -2.33
CA THR A 39 -2.55 2.02 -2.41
C THR A 39 -1.25 1.28 -2.70
N ILE A 40 -0.98 0.17 -2.01
CA ILE A 40 0.22 -0.65 -2.25
C ILE A 40 0.22 -1.21 -3.68
N SER A 41 -0.94 -1.66 -4.18
CA SER A 41 -1.09 -2.16 -5.55
C SER A 41 -0.82 -1.10 -6.61
N SER A 42 -1.06 0.18 -6.33
CA SER A 42 -0.80 1.26 -7.28
C SER A 42 0.70 1.49 -7.54
N PHE A 43 1.58 1.03 -6.63
CA PHE A 43 3.03 1.16 -6.73
C PHE A 43 3.71 0.03 -7.52
N VAL A 44 3.03 -1.09 -7.78
CA VAL A 44 3.65 -2.34 -8.30
C VAL A 44 4.24 -2.21 -9.70
N ASP A 45 3.62 -1.40 -10.55
CA ASP A 45 3.99 -1.31 -11.98
C ASP A 45 4.68 0.01 -12.34
N TRP A 46 5.09 0.79 -11.34
CA TRP A 46 5.78 2.06 -11.55
C TRP A 46 7.30 1.86 -11.59
N GLU A 47 7.99 2.51 -12.55
CA GLU A 47 9.45 2.43 -12.72
C GLU A 47 10.25 3.14 -11.61
N GLY A 48 9.60 3.60 -10.53
CA GLY A 48 10.24 4.30 -9.41
C GLY A 48 10.48 3.42 -8.19
N ASP A 49 11.39 3.84 -7.31
CA ASP A 49 11.63 3.22 -6.00
C ASP A 49 10.51 3.57 -5.01
N PHE A 50 9.29 3.06 -5.26
CA PHE A 50 8.12 3.26 -4.40
C PHE A 50 8.00 2.24 -3.27
N TRP A 51 8.95 1.30 -3.19
CA TRP A 51 9.00 0.29 -2.15
C TRP A 51 9.04 0.84 -0.71
N PRO A 52 9.69 1.99 -0.40
CA PRO A 52 9.65 2.54 0.96
C PRO A 52 8.23 2.96 1.35
N TYR A 53 7.47 3.55 0.42
CA TYR A 53 6.07 3.93 0.64
C TYR A 53 5.16 2.71 0.80
N ALA A 54 5.45 1.62 0.07
CA ALA A 54 4.74 0.36 0.24
C ALA A 54 4.97 -0.25 1.63
N LEU A 55 6.20 -0.18 2.16
CA LEU A 55 6.51 -0.61 3.53
C LEU A 55 5.88 0.30 4.58
N GLU A 56 5.94 1.61 4.39
CA GLU A 56 5.27 2.58 5.26
C GLU A 56 3.77 2.28 5.33
N CYS A 57 3.12 1.98 4.21
CA CYS A 57 1.72 1.55 4.21
C CYS A 57 1.47 0.30 5.07
N LEU A 58 2.37 -0.69 5.06
CA LEU A 58 2.25 -1.88 5.91
C LEU A 58 2.43 -1.55 7.40
N GLU A 59 3.33 -0.63 7.75
CA GLU A 59 3.49 -0.16 9.12
C GLU A 59 2.27 0.66 9.58
N LEU A 60 1.76 1.53 8.73
CA LEU A 60 0.55 2.31 8.99
C LEU A 60 -0.67 1.42 9.20
N MET A 61 -0.80 0.31 8.46
CA MET A 61 -1.84 -0.69 8.74
C MET A 61 -1.72 -1.21 10.18
N ARG A 62 -0.51 -1.60 10.61
CA ARG A 62 -0.29 -2.10 11.97
C ARG A 62 -0.61 -1.05 13.03
N LEU A 63 -0.26 0.21 12.78
CA LEU A 63 -0.56 1.34 13.66
C LEU A 63 -2.06 1.64 13.75
N ASP A 64 -2.79 1.46 12.65
CA ASP A 64 -4.25 1.60 12.59
C ASP A 64 -4.98 0.32 13.09
N GLU A 65 -4.28 -0.57 13.80
CA GLU A 65 -4.78 -1.87 14.31
C GLU A 65 -5.33 -2.81 13.20
N LEU A 66 -4.90 -2.59 11.95
CA LEU A 66 -5.23 -3.44 10.80
C LEU A 66 -4.12 -4.46 10.59
N GLN A 67 -4.50 -5.72 10.43
CA GLN A 67 -3.55 -6.78 10.18
C GLN A 67 -3.25 -6.87 8.68
N PRO A 68 -2.00 -6.63 8.23
CA PRO A 68 -1.64 -6.82 6.85
C PRO A 68 -1.77 -8.29 6.48
N ASP A 69 -2.40 -8.56 5.34
CA ASP A 69 -2.61 -9.91 4.83
C ASP A 69 -1.51 -10.33 3.85
N LEU A 70 -1.53 -11.60 3.45
CA LEU A 70 -0.59 -12.14 2.49
C LEU A 70 -0.61 -11.38 1.15
N VAL A 71 -1.76 -10.79 0.80
CA VAL A 71 -1.90 -9.94 -0.38
C VAL A 71 -1.11 -8.64 -0.18
N SER A 72 -1.26 -7.97 0.97
CA SER A 72 -0.53 -6.74 1.33
C SER A 72 0.98 -6.92 1.14
N PHE A 73 1.52 -7.98 1.75
CA PHE A 73 2.96 -8.30 1.69
C PHE A 73 3.43 -8.65 0.27
N ASN A 74 2.70 -9.52 -0.44
CA ASN A 74 3.07 -9.86 -1.82
C ASN A 74 3.04 -8.64 -2.74
N THR A 75 2.10 -7.74 -2.51
CA THR A 75 1.95 -6.54 -3.34
C THR A 75 3.08 -5.55 -3.05
N ALA A 76 3.45 -5.36 -1.78
CA ALA A 76 4.61 -4.56 -1.39
C ALA A 76 5.93 -5.15 -1.93
N LEU A 77 6.09 -6.48 -1.88
CA LEU A 77 7.24 -7.19 -2.46
C LEU A 77 7.34 -6.98 -3.98
N ARG A 78 6.21 -7.00 -4.69
CA ARG A 78 6.18 -6.74 -6.13
C ARG A 78 6.55 -5.29 -6.46
N ALA A 79 6.09 -4.33 -5.66
CA ALA A 79 6.51 -2.92 -5.76
C ALA A 79 8.01 -2.74 -5.43
N ALA A 80 8.57 -3.60 -4.59
CA ALA A 80 10.01 -3.68 -4.29
C ALA A 80 10.84 -4.41 -5.36
N GLY A 81 10.19 -4.95 -6.39
CA GLY A 81 10.60 -6.12 -7.15
C GLY A 81 11.77 -5.99 -8.13
N ALA A 82 12.63 -4.98 -8.07
CA ALA A 82 13.75 -4.89 -9.02
C ALA A 82 15.16 -4.74 -8.43
N ARG A 83 15.34 -4.36 -7.15
CA ARG A 83 16.69 -3.92 -6.68
C ARG A 83 17.17 -4.38 -5.30
N GLY A 84 16.53 -5.39 -4.69
CA GLY A 84 17.04 -6.02 -3.46
C GLY A 84 16.27 -5.69 -2.17
N ALA A 85 15.23 -4.87 -2.24
CA ALA A 85 14.39 -4.54 -1.07
C ALA A 85 13.43 -5.66 -0.62
N TRP A 86 13.37 -6.79 -1.35
CA TRP A 86 12.56 -7.95 -0.95
C TRP A 86 12.98 -8.51 0.43
N GLN A 87 14.26 -8.38 0.78
CA GLN A 87 14.81 -8.80 2.07
C GLN A 87 14.22 -8.00 3.23
N ALA A 88 13.96 -6.71 3.03
CA ALA A 88 13.34 -5.84 4.04
C ALA A 88 11.87 -6.19 4.24
N SER A 89 11.12 -6.46 3.16
CA SER A 89 9.74 -6.98 3.28
C SER A 89 9.68 -8.34 3.97
N LEU A 90 10.65 -9.23 3.73
CA LEU A 90 10.69 -10.55 4.35
C LEU A 90 10.98 -10.45 5.86
N ALA A 91 11.87 -9.55 6.27
CA ALA A 91 12.15 -9.28 7.67
C ALA A 91 10.95 -8.70 8.44
N LEU A 92 10.03 -8.00 7.76
CA LEU A 92 8.79 -7.50 8.36
C LEU A 92 7.73 -8.60 8.57
N MET A 93 7.92 -9.78 7.95
CA MET A 93 6.97 -10.90 8.03
C MET A 93 7.26 -11.85 9.22
N GLU A 94 8.49 -11.85 9.76
CA GLU A 94 8.87 -12.53 11.02
C GLU A 94 8.46 -11.72 12.27
#